data_AF-A0A2W4J689-F1
#
_entry.id   AF-A0A2W4J689-F1
#
_cell.length_a   1.000
_cell.length_b   1.000
_cell.length_c   1.000
_cell.angle_alpha   90.00
_cell.angle_beta   90.00
_cell.angle_gamma   90.00
#
_symmetry.space_group_name_H-M   'P 1'
#
loop_
_entity.id
_entity.type
_entity.pdbx_description
1 polymer ?
#
loop_
_entity_poly.entity_id
_entity_poly.type
_entity_poly.pdbx_seq_one_letter_code
_entity_poly.pdbx_strand_id
1 'polypeptide(L)' 'MSQDAFVAPEPAHDATARPLRAWQRRALTKYLATNPRDFLAVATPGAGKTVFGLRIAGELLSDRTVDAVTIVTPT' A
#
# COMPACT_ATOMS: atom_id res chain seq x y z
N MET A 1 -31.34 2.56 -6.39
CA MET A 1 -29.87 2.51 -6.47
C MET A 1 -29.30 2.61 -5.06
N SER A 2 -29.27 1.51 -4.33
CA SER A 2 -28.59 1.44 -3.03
C SER A 2 -27.19 0.93 -3.30
N GLN A 3 -26.19 1.79 -3.15
CA GLN A 3 -24.79 1.36 -3.09
C GLN A 3 -24.59 0.82 -1.68
N ASP A 4 -24.41 -0.49 -1.55
CA ASP A 4 -23.90 -1.09 -0.32
C ASP A 4 -22.53 -0.46 -0.06
N ALA A 5 -22.46 0.43 0.92
CA ALA A 5 -21.21 0.99 1.38
C ALA A 5 -20.40 -0.15 1.98
N PHE A 6 -19.37 -0.59 1.28
CA PHE A 6 -18.38 -1.50 1.83
C PHE A 6 -17.73 -0.82 3.04
N VAL A 7 -18.16 -1.19 4.24
CA VAL A 7 -17.54 -0.76 5.49
C VAL A 7 -16.28 -1.60 5.65
N ALA A 8 -15.12 -0.96 5.50
CA ALA A 8 -13.86 -1.60 5.80
C ALA A 8 -13.81 -1.98 7.28
N PRO A 9 -13.28 -3.16 7.65
CA PRO A 9 -13.10 -3.53 9.04
C PRO A 9 -12.20 -2.53 9.76
N GLU A 10 -12.44 -2.32 11.05
CA GLU A 10 -11.61 -1.47 11.91
C GLU A 10 -10.12 -1.87 11.77
N PRO A 11 -9.20 -0.90 11.60
CA PRO A 11 -7.79 -1.18 11.40
C PRO A 11 -7.21 -1.88 12.64
N ALA A 12 -7.06 -3.19 12.56
CA ALA A 12 -6.39 -3.99 13.58
C ALA A 12 -4.87 -3.79 13.48
N HIS A 13 -4.19 -3.70 14.63
CA HIS A 13 -2.73 -3.75 14.65
C HIS A 13 -2.25 -5.09 14.10
N ASP A 14 -1.62 -5.05 12.92
CA ASP A 14 -1.13 -6.24 12.23
C ASP A 14 0.14 -6.78 12.91
N ALA A 15 -0.07 -7.69 13.88
CA ALA A 15 0.99 -8.43 14.55
C ALA A 15 1.83 -9.30 13.57
N THR A 16 1.42 -9.43 12.30
CA THR A 16 2.15 -10.17 11.26
C THR A 16 3.03 -9.29 10.36
N ALA A 17 3.07 -7.97 10.62
CA ALA A 17 3.85 -7.02 9.85
C ALA A 17 5.35 -7.33 9.92
N ARG A 18 5.88 -7.96 8.87
CA ARG A 18 7.31 -8.27 8.74
C ARG A 18 8.12 -7.01 8.40
N PRO A 19 9.38 -6.90 8.88
CA PRO A 19 10.25 -5.79 8.52
C PRO A 19 10.43 -5.67 7.00
N LEU A 20 10.45 -4.44 6.50
CA LEU A 20 10.70 -4.17 5.08
C LEU A 20 12.11 -4.60 4.66
N ARG A 21 12.18 -5.26 3.50
CA ARG A 21 13.44 -5.56 2.81
C ARG A 21 14.11 -4.26 2.36
N ALA A 22 15.42 -4.29 2.15
CA ALA A 22 16.21 -3.10 1.81
C ALA A 22 15.67 -2.35 0.58
N TRP A 23 15.26 -3.08 -0.47
CA TRP A 23 14.70 -2.46 -1.68
C TRP A 23 13.34 -1.78 -1.40
N GLN A 24 12.49 -2.40 -0.58
CA GLN A 24 11.17 -1.87 -0.22
C GLN A 24 11.31 -0.58 0.59
N ARG A 25 12.24 -0.55 1.56
CA ARG A 25 12.54 0.65 2.35
C ARG A 25 13.03 1.80 1.46
N ARG A 26 13.99 1.54 0.57
CA ARG A 26 14.49 2.56 -0.37
C ARG A 26 13.40 3.08 -1.30
N ALA A 27 12.57 2.19 -1.83
CA ALA A 27 11.45 2.55 -2.69
C ALA A 27 10.38 3.36 -1.94
N LEU A 28 10.10 3.02 -0.67
CA LEU A 28 9.13 3.73 0.16
C LEU A 28 9.62 5.13 0.48
N THR A 29 10.88 5.27 0.91
CA THR A 29 11.50 6.58 1.13
C THR A 29 11.44 7.44 -0.12
N LYS A 30 11.73 6.86 -1.30
CA LYS A 30 11.60 7.59 -2.58
C LYS A 30 10.15 8.02 -2.81
N TYR A 31 9.19 7.12 -2.71
CA TYR A 31 7.77 7.40 -2.97
C TYR A 31 7.26 8.55 -2.09
N LEU A 32 7.45 8.45 -0.77
CA LEU A 32 6.97 9.45 0.19
C LEU A 32 7.69 10.80 0.02
N ALA A 33 9.00 10.80 -0.25
CA ALA A 33 9.75 12.04 -0.43
C ALA A 33 9.37 12.79 -1.72
N THR A 34 9.04 12.07 -2.79
CA THR A 34 8.70 12.69 -4.09
C THR A 34 7.20 12.91 -4.29
N ASN A 35 6.35 12.29 -3.46
CA ASN A 35 4.89 12.28 -3.55
C ASN A 35 4.34 12.24 -5.01
N PRO A 36 4.72 11.23 -5.81
CA PRO A 36 4.37 11.22 -7.22
C PRO A 36 2.91 10.80 -7.41
N ARG A 37 2.26 11.35 -8.44
CA ARG A 37 0.91 10.89 -8.86
C ARG A 37 0.91 9.43 -9.29
N ASP A 38 1.94 9.03 -10.05
CA ASP A 38 2.10 7.69 -10.60
C ASP A 38 3.46 7.09 -10.18
N PHE A 39 3.47 5.82 -9.77
CA PHE A 39 4.70 5.14 -9.35
C PHE A 39 4.73 3.69 -9.84
N LEU A 40 5.78 3.33 -10.60
CA LEU A 40 5.99 1.98 -11.09
C LEU A 40 7.09 1.27 -10.28
N ALA A 41 6.74 0.17 -9.62
CA ALA A 41 7.69 -0.70 -8.92
C ALA A 41 7.85 -2.04 -9.66
N VAL A 42 9.03 -2.29 -10.21
CA VAL A 42 9.40 -3.58 -10.80
C VAL A 42 10.39 -4.28 -9.89
N ALA A 43 10.10 -5.54 -9.57
CA ALA A 43 10.96 -6.41 -8.78
C ALA A 43 10.73 -7.87 -9.18
N THR A 44 11.69 -8.73 -8.87
CA THR A 44 11.62 -10.17 -9.18
C THR A 44 10.34 -10.82 -8.63
N PRO A 45 9.82 -11.89 -9.26
CA PRO A 45 8.74 -12.69 -8.68
C PRO A 45 9.09 -13.10 -7.24
N GLY A 46 8.14 -12.99 -6.32
CA GLY A 46 8.36 -13.28 -4.89
C GLY A 46 9.13 -12.22 -4.09
N ALA A 47 9.59 -11.12 -4.70
CA ALA A 47 10.35 -10.07 -3.99
C ALA A 47 9.55 -9.28 -2.93
N GLY A 48 8.23 -9.49 -2.85
CA GLY A 48 7.34 -8.79 -1.92
C GLY A 48 6.75 -7.48 -2.46
N LYS A 49 6.39 -7.42 -3.75
CA LYS A 49 5.77 -6.22 -4.35
C LYS A 49 4.42 -5.86 -3.70
N THR A 50 3.61 -6.85 -3.35
CA THR A 50 2.34 -6.65 -2.65
C THR A 50 2.54 -6.04 -1.27
N VAL A 51 3.50 -6.56 -0.48
CA VAL A 51 3.83 -5.99 0.84
C VAL A 51 4.28 -4.53 0.72
N PHE A 52 5.06 -4.21 -0.32
CA PHE A 52 5.46 -2.84 -0.60
C PHE A 52 4.27 -1.93 -0.95
N GLY A 53 3.39 -2.37 -1.85
CA GLY A 53 2.19 -1.62 -2.23
C GLY A 53 1.23 -1.39 -1.07
N LEU A 54 1.00 -2.41 -0.24
CA LEU A 54 0.18 -2.29 0.96
C LEU A 54 0.81 -1.37 2.01
N ARG A 55 2.15 -1.33 2.10
CA ARG A 55 2.80 -0.35 2.98
C ARG A 55 2.54 1.07 2.51
N ILE A 56 2.65 1.37 1.21
CA ILE A 56 2.30 2.69 0.66
C ILE A 56 0.85 3.04 1.00
N ALA A 57 -0.08 2.14 0.73
CA ALA A 57 -1.50 2.34 1.03
C ALA A 57 -1.72 2.69 2.52
N GLY A 58 -1.06 1.97 3.42
CA GLY A 58 -1.13 2.24 4.86
C GLY A 58 -0.60 3.62 5.26
N GLU A 59 0.52 4.07 4.69
CA GLU A 59 1.04 5.43 4.96
C GLU A 59 0.06 6.50 4.45
N LEU A 60 -0.43 6.36 3.22
CA LEU A 60 -1.34 7.35 2.62
C LEU A 60 -2.66 7.47 3.37
N LEU A 61 -3.20 6.35 3.85
CA LEU A 61 -4.41 6.34 4.68
C LEU A 61 -4.15 6.94 6.06
N SER A 62 -3.02 6.59 6.69
CA SER A 62 -2.64 7.10 8.02
C SER A 62 -2.43 8.61 8.00
N ASP A 63 -1.76 9.10 6.96
CA ASP A 63 -1.51 10.53 6.74
C ASP A 63 -2.74 11.26 6.17
N ARG A 64 -3.86 10.56 5.95
CA ARG A 64 -5.09 11.08 5.31
C ARG A 64 -4.84 11.76 3.96
N THR A 65 -3.82 11.29 3.24
CA THR A 65 -3.57 11.73 1.86
C THR A 65 -4.62 11.17 0.91
N VAL A 66 -5.20 10.01 1.24
CA VAL A 66 -6.31 9.39 0.51
C VAL A 66 -7.36 8.88 1.50
N ASP A 67 -8.62 8.83 1.08
CA ASP A 67 -9.72 8.28 1.87
C ASP A 67 -9.97 6.79 1.60
N ALA A 68 -9.57 6.30 0.42
CA ALA A 68 -9.84 4.93 -0.03
C ALA A 68 -8.74 4.42 -0.96
N VAL A 69 -8.58 3.09 -1.02
CA VAL A 69 -7.60 2.40 -1.86
C VAL A 69 -8.29 1.29 -2.66
N THR A 70 -8.08 1.29 -3.98
CA THR A 70 -8.57 0.25 -4.88
C THR A 70 -7.40 -0.61 -5.35
N ILE A 71 -7.50 -1.93 -5.16
CA ILE A 71 -6.51 -2.91 -5.64
C ILE A 71 -7.14 -3.71 -6.77
N VAL A 72 -6.48 -3.72 -7.93
CA VAL A 72 -6.89 -4.50 -9.09
C VAL A 72 -5.90 -5.65 -9.30
N THR A 73 -6.40 -6.87 -9.37
CA THR A 73 -5.62 -8.08 -9.67
C THR A 73 -6.29 -8.87 -10.80
N PRO A 74 -5.53 -9.56 -11.66
CA PRO A 74 -6.10 -10.49 -12.64
C PRO A 74 -6.93 -11.60 -11.97
N THR A 75 -7.96 -12.09 -12.65
CA THR A 75 -8.81 -13.23 -12.25
C THR A 75 -8.23 -14.56 -12.68
#